data_AF-A4TUD1-F1
#
_entry.id   AF-A4TUD1-F1
#
_cell.length_a   1.000
_cell.length_b   1.000
_cell.length_c   1.000
_cell.angle_alpha   90.00
_cell.angle_beta   90.00
_cell.angle_gamma   90.00
#
_symmetry.space_group_name_H-M   'P 1'
#
loop_
_entity.id
_entity.type
_entity.pdbx_description
1 polymer ?
#
loop_
_entity_poly.entity_id
_entity_poly.type
_entity_poly.pdbx_seq_one_letter_code
_entity_poly.pdbx_strand_id
1 'polypeptide(L)'
;MMAGTLPLALLAALLTGLGYGMTNPAASHLLARSTSPERRNLVFSIKQTGVPLGGTLAGLIAPRLTQAWGWPAAMASVALTCLGLALLLALARHSWDSDRDPKSRMTGNPFSGLVSIWRSPRLKALSLTGFAYAAVQLSVSTFAVTMLVTDLSWSLVDAGLLLSAVQVAGVAGRISIGSLADRFFGGTGTLIGLGLVTGILALLTGLLAPDWPAIMVFAILVPFGAAALGWNGVYLAELAQSSEPANIPRVTGASLFFTYGGVLVGPPAFAGLHTVVGSYTATYALTALPALAGALILMAARRRNS
;
A
#
# COMPACT_ATOMS: atom_id res chain seq x y z
N MET A 1 34.69 10.59 10.51
CA MET A 1 34.32 9.16 10.35
C MET A 1 33.50 8.71 11.55
N MET A 2 32.19 8.97 11.54
CA MET A 2 31.19 8.28 12.38
C MET A 2 29.84 8.65 11.75
N ALA A 3 29.21 7.79 10.95
CA ALA A 3 27.92 8.17 10.37
C ALA A 3 26.93 7.04 10.06
N GLY A 4 27.25 5.77 10.30
CA GLY A 4 26.25 4.71 10.10
C GLY A 4 26.70 3.42 10.76
N THR A 5 26.36 3.23 12.02
CA THR A 5 26.48 1.92 12.65
C THR A 5 25.15 1.19 12.46
N LEU A 6 25.21 -0.14 12.26
CA LEU A 6 24.01 -0.97 12.14
C LEU A 6 23.00 -0.73 13.30
N PRO A 7 23.43 -0.60 14.57
CA PRO A 7 22.51 -0.27 15.66
C PRO A 7 21.78 1.06 15.47
N LEU A 8 22.47 2.09 14.98
CA LEU A 8 21.85 3.41 14.73
C LEU A 8 20.84 3.34 13.59
N ALA A 9 21.14 2.57 12.54
CA ALA A 9 20.20 2.34 11.43
C ALA A 9 18.95 1.57 11.90
N LEU A 10 19.13 0.55 12.75
CA LEU A 10 18.02 -0.19 13.35
C LEU A 10 17.15 0.70 14.24
N LEU A 11 17.78 1.54 15.07
CA LEU A 11 17.07 2.50 15.91
C LEU A 11 16.31 3.53 15.06
N ALA A 12 16.93 4.07 14.00
CA ALA A 12 16.30 5.00 13.09
C ALA A 12 15.10 4.36 12.37
N ALA A 13 15.23 3.11 11.91
CA ALA A 13 14.14 2.34 11.32
C ALA A 13 12.99 2.11 12.30
N LEU A 14 13.29 1.78 13.56
CA LEU A 14 12.30 1.61 14.63
C LEU A 14 11.54 2.92 14.89
N LEU A 15 12.25 4.02 15.07
CA LEU A 15 11.65 5.34 15.31
C LEU A 15 10.80 5.81 14.12
N THR A 16 11.29 5.59 12.90
CA THR A 16 10.54 5.90 11.66
C THR A 16 9.28 5.05 11.57
N GLY A 17 9.35 3.75 11.90
CA GLY A 17 8.20 2.86 11.93
C GLY A 17 7.15 3.27 12.96
N LEU A 18 7.58 3.62 14.18
CA LEU A 18 6.68 4.12 15.23
C LEU A 18 5.98 5.42 14.81
N GLY A 19 6.73 6.37 14.24
CA GLY A 19 6.17 7.61 13.70
C GLY A 19 5.20 7.37 12.55
N TYR A 20 5.61 6.55 11.58
CA TYR A 20 4.82 6.25 10.38
C TYR A 20 3.50 5.54 10.72
N GLY A 21 3.50 4.62 11.69
CA GLY A 21 2.30 3.91 12.13
C GLY A 21 1.18 4.81 12.63
N MET A 22 1.50 5.99 13.19
CA MET A 22 0.52 6.94 13.70
C MET A 22 -0.13 7.80 12.61
N THR A 23 0.54 7.97 11.47
CA THR A 23 0.11 8.91 10.41
C THR A 23 -1.25 8.54 9.81
N ASN A 24 -1.44 7.25 9.49
CA ASN A 24 -2.64 6.79 8.81
C ASN A 24 -3.89 6.82 9.69
N PRO A 25 -3.89 6.27 10.92
CA PRO A 25 -5.05 6.35 11.81
C PRO A 25 -5.44 7.81 12.16
N ALA A 26 -4.45 8.66 12.46
CA ALA A 26 -4.71 10.07 12.78
C ALA A 26 -5.34 10.83 11.60
N ALA A 27 -4.77 10.67 10.39
CA ALA A 27 -5.32 11.28 9.19
C ALA A 27 -6.72 10.73 8.86
N SER A 28 -6.95 9.41 9.00
CA SER A 28 -8.27 8.82 8.75
C SER A 28 -9.34 9.35 9.70
N HIS A 29 -9.00 9.53 10.99
CA HIS A 29 -9.90 10.10 12.00
C HIS A 29 -10.31 11.53 11.63
N LEU A 30 -9.34 12.39 11.33
CA LEU A 30 -9.59 13.78 10.93
C LEU A 30 -10.44 13.85 9.66
N LEU A 31 -10.06 13.12 8.61
CA LEU A 31 -10.76 13.13 7.33
C LEU A 31 -12.18 12.56 7.44
N ALA A 32 -12.40 11.56 8.29
CA ALA A 32 -13.73 10.98 8.49
C ALA A 32 -14.72 12.01 9.07
N ARG A 33 -14.24 12.95 9.90
CA ARG A 33 -15.04 14.01 10.52
C ARG A 33 -15.18 15.25 9.63
N SER A 34 -14.16 15.58 8.84
CA SER A 34 -14.13 16.81 8.04
C SER A 34 -14.63 16.64 6.60
N THR A 35 -14.90 15.41 6.15
CA THR A 35 -15.26 15.11 4.76
C THR A 35 -16.67 14.55 4.66
N SER A 36 -17.47 15.09 3.73
CA SER A 36 -18.82 14.56 3.46
C SER A 36 -18.76 13.12 2.93
N PRO A 37 -19.78 12.28 3.18
CA PRO A 37 -19.79 10.87 2.76
C PRO A 37 -19.53 10.70 1.26
N GLU A 38 -20.07 11.58 0.43
CA GLU A 38 -20.01 11.52 -1.04
C GLU A 38 -18.61 11.81 -1.59
N ARG A 39 -17.79 12.52 -0.81
CA ARG A 39 -16.42 12.93 -1.22
C ARG A 39 -15.34 12.14 -0.52
N ARG A 40 -15.71 11.25 0.41
CA ARG A 40 -14.76 10.52 1.27
C ARG A 40 -13.73 9.76 0.43
N ASN A 41 -14.17 9.00 -0.57
CA ASN A 41 -13.25 8.22 -1.41
C ASN A 41 -12.29 9.11 -2.21
N LEU A 42 -12.75 10.25 -2.73
CA LEU A 42 -11.89 11.21 -3.44
C LEU A 42 -10.82 11.80 -2.52
N VAL A 43 -11.21 12.25 -1.33
CA VAL A 43 -10.28 12.86 -0.36
C VAL A 43 -9.26 11.84 0.15
N PHE A 44 -9.69 10.60 0.45
CA PHE A 44 -8.76 9.52 0.80
C PHE A 44 -7.83 9.16 -0.37
N SER A 45 -8.33 9.21 -1.61
CA SER A 45 -7.50 8.98 -2.80
C SER A 45 -6.43 10.06 -2.94
N ILE A 46 -6.81 11.34 -2.81
CA ILE A 46 -5.87 12.47 -2.82
C ILE A 46 -4.81 12.30 -1.73
N LYS A 47 -5.21 11.99 -0.49
CA LYS A 47 -4.26 11.68 0.60
C LYS A 47 -3.26 10.59 0.17
N GLN A 48 -3.74 9.52 -0.44
CA GLN A 48 -2.89 8.39 -0.87
C GLN A 48 -2.01 8.70 -2.07
N THR A 49 -2.28 9.77 -2.84
CA THR A 49 -1.35 10.26 -3.88
C THR A 49 -0.11 10.95 -3.30
N GLY A 50 -0.17 11.39 -2.04
CA GLY A 50 0.99 11.97 -1.35
C GLY A 50 2.17 10.99 -1.21
N VAL A 51 1.90 9.69 -1.05
CA VAL A 51 2.94 8.65 -0.93
C VAL A 51 3.79 8.51 -2.20
N PRO A 52 3.21 8.24 -3.39
CA PRO A 52 4.00 8.16 -4.62
C PRO A 52 4.66 9.50 -4.97
N LEU A 53 3.98 10.64 -4.76
CA LEU A 53 4.57 11.96 -5.01
C LEU A 53 5.80 12.21 -4.13
N GLY A 54 5.71 11.88 -2.84
CA GLY A 54 6.85 11.96 -1.92
C GLY A 54 7.99 11.05 -2.35
N GLY A 55 7.69 9.83 -2.80
CA GLY A 55 8.67 8.91 -3.38
C GLY A 55 9.36 9.49 -4.63
N THR A 56 8.60 10.10 -5.55
CA THR A 56 9.14 10.77 -6.73
C THR A 56 10.04 11.95 -6.37
N LEU A 57 9.61 12.82 -5.46
CA LEU A 57 10.42 13.96 -5.01
C LEU A 57 11.70 13.50 -4.31
N ALA A 58 11.62 12.48 -3.45
CA ALA A 58 12.78 11.88 -2.80
C ALA A 58 13.75 11.29 -3.84
N GLY A 59 13.25 10.57 -4.84
CA GLY A 59 14.05 9.99 -5.92
C GLY A 59 14.73 11.04 -6.82
N LEU A 60 14.13 12.21 -7.01
CA LEU A 60 14.70 13.30 -7.80
C LEU A 60 15.74 14.12 -7.03
N ILE A 61 15.51 14.32 -5.73
CA ILE A 61 16.32 15.23 -4.89
C ILE A 61 17.47 14.48 -4.23
N ALA A 62 17.22 13.29 -3.66
CA ALA A 62 18.20 12.58 -2.83
C ALA A 62 19.49 12.20 -3.57
N PRO A 63 19.47 11.70 -4.83
CA PRO A 63 20.71 11.37 -5.54
C PRO A 63 21.59 12.60 -5.79
N ARG A 64 20.98 13.74 -6.17
CA ARG A 64 21.71 14.99 -6.43
C ARG A 64 22.37 15.53 -5.16
N LEU A 65 21.63 15.54 -4.05
CA LEU A 65 22.18 15.92 -2.74
C LEU A 65 23.29 14.96 -2.29
N THR A 66 23.11 13.67 -2.53
CA THR A 66 24.10 12.64 -2.18
C THR A 66 25.39 12.80 -2.99
N GLN A 67 25.29 13.11 -4.27
CA GLN A 67 26.44 13.35 -5.14
C GLN A 67 27.18 14.65 -4.79
N ALA A 68 26.44 15.73 -4.49
CA ALA A 68 27.05 17.03 -4.21
C ALA A 68 27.67 17.13 -2.80
N TRP A 69 26.98 16.59 -1.79
CA TRP A 69 27.32 16.81 -0.37
C TRP A 69 27.31 15.53 0.48
N GLY A 70 27.20 14.37 -0.14
CA GLY A 70 27.12 13.08 0.54
C GLY A 70 25.73 12.74 1.04
N TRP A 71 25.53 11.46 1.38
CA TRP A 71 24.24 10.94 1.83
C TRP A 71 23.69 11.60 3.13
N PRO A 72 24.50 12.13 4.08
CA PRO A 72 23.95 12.81 5.26
C PRO A 72 23.18 14.08 4.88
N ALA A 73 23.59 14.78 3.83
CA ALA A 73 22.88 15.97 3.34
C ALA A 73 21.49 15.61 2.79
N ALA A 74 21.38 14.48 2.07
CA ALA A 74 20.09 13.96 1.62
C ALA A 74 19.17 13.64 2.82
N MET A 75 19.70 12.96 3.86
CA MET A 75 18.91 12.66 5.06
C MET A 75 18.52 13.92 5.85
N ALA A 76 19.42 14.90 5.97
CA ALA A 76 19.13 16.18 6.60
C ALA A 76 18.00 16.93 5.88
N SER A 77 17.99 16.92 4.54
CA SER A 77 16.92 17.56 3.75
C SER A 77 15.54 16.94 4.03
N VAL A 78 15.46 15.61 4.16
CA VAL A 78 14.23 14.90 4.52
C VAL A 78 13.80 15.28 5.94
N ALA A 79 14.74 15.27 6.89
CA ALA A 79 14.47 15.63 8.28
C ALA A 79 13.95 17.07 8.42
N LEU A 80 14.57 18.02 7.74
CA LEU A 80 14.16 19.43 7.73
C LEU A 80 12.77 19.62 7.07
N THR A 81 12.50 18.89 5.99
CA THR A 81 11.18 18.92 5.33
C THR A 81 10.09 18.38 6.26
N CYS A 82 10.34 17.23 6.91
CA CYS A 82 9.42 16.67 7.91
C CYS A 82 9.20 17.62 9.09
N LEU A 83 10.25 18.28 9.58
CA LEU A 83 10.15 19.27 10.65
C LEU A 83 9.32 20.49 10.21
N GLY A 84 9.57 21.01 9.02
CA GLY A 84 8.79 22.13 8.45
C GLY A 84 7.31 21.78 8.31
N LEU A 85 6.98 20.61 7.79
CA LEU A 85 5.60 20.13 7.70
C LEU A 85 4.96 19.95 9.09
N ALA A 86 5.71 19.42 10.07
CA ALA A 86 5.22 19.29 11.44
C ALA A 86 4.91 20.66 12.07
N LEU A 87 5.74 21.67 11.84
CA LEU A 87 5.50 23.04 12.29
C LEU A 87 4.26 23.64 11.61
N LEU A 88 4.10 23.47 10.30
CA LEU A 88 2.91 23.94 9.58
C LEU A 88 1.63 23.26 10.09
N LEU A 89 1.66 21.96 10.34
CA LEU A 89 0.54 21.23 10.94
C LEU A 89 0.25 21.70 12.37
N ALA A 90 1.27 22.06 13.15
CA ALA A 90 1.09 22.60 14.49
C ALA A 90 0.32 23.93 14.51
N LEU A 91 0.45 24.76 13.46
CA LEU A 91 -0.31 26.01 13.33
C LEU A 91 -1.81 25.76 13.14
N ALA A 92 -2.19 24.72 12.39
CA ALA A 92 -3.59 24.39 12.11
C ALA A 92 -4.24 23.48 13.19
N ARG A 93 -3.41 22.88 14.05
CA ARG A 93 -3.78 21.85 15.05
C ARG A 93 -4.97 22.24 15.93
N HIS A 94 -5.04 23.49 16.38
CA HIS A 94 -6.08 23.94 17.31
C HIS A 94 -7.49 23.73 16.75
N SER A 95 -7.67 23.87 15.43
CA SER A 95 -8.97 23.67 14.78
C SER A 95 -9.35 22.19 14.61
N TRP A 96 -8.39 21.27 14.65
CA TRP A 96 -8.57 19.85 14.38
C TRP A 96 -8.71 18.99 15.64
N ASP A 97 -8.07 19.39 16.73
CA ASP A 97 -8.09 18.70 18.03
C ASP A 97 -9.38 18.98 18.84
N SER A 98 -10.49 19.36 18.19
CA SER A 98 -11.73 19.76 18.89
C SER A 98 -12.37 18.66 19.74
N ASP A 99 -12.05 17.40 19.46
CA ASP A 99 -12.53 16.19 20.14
C ASP A 99 -11.43 15.53 20.99
N ARG A 100 -10.30 16.21 21.19
CA ARG A 100 -9.23 15.74 22.04
C ARG A 100 -9.72 15.70 23.50
N ASP A 101 -9.69 14.52 24.10
CA ASP A 101 -9.89 14.34 25.54
C ASP A 101 -8.53 14.31 26.28
N PRO A 102 -8.17 15.35 27.06
CA PRO A 102 -6.93 15.38 27.83
C PRO A 102 -6.88 14.33 28.96
N LYS A 103 -8.03 13.80 29.37
CA LYS A 103 -8.16 12.80 30.45
C LYS A 103 -8.11 11.37 29.92
N SER A 104 -8.11 11.19 28.59
CA SER A 104 -7.98 9.88 27.97
C SER A 104 -6.64 9.24 28.34
N ARG A 105 -6.70 8.06 28.97
CA ARG A 105 -5.51 7.32 29.40
C ARG A 105 -5.02 6.44 28.27
N MET A 106 -3.70 6.42 28.03
CA MET A 106 -3.03 5.45 27.14
C MET A 106 -3.00 4.01 27.71
N THR A 107 -3.86 3.67 28.66
CA THR A 107 -3.81 2.41 29.44
C THR A 107 -4.59 1.26 28.80
N GLY A 108 -4.94 1.36 27.52
CA GLY A 108 -5.61 0.28 26.79
C GLY A 108 -4.62 -0.79 26.33
N ASN A 109 -5.06 -2.06 26.26
CA ASN A 109 -4.26 -3.12 25.65
C ASN A 109 -4.02 -2.79 24.16
N PRO A 110 -2.77 -2.61 23.70
CA PRO A 110 -2.46 -2.22 22.31
C PRO A 110 -2.91 -3.28 21.29
N PHE A 111 -3.00 -4.55 21.71
CA PHE A 111 -3.44 -5.67 20.88
C PHE A 111 -4.95 -5.86 20.87
N SER A 112 -5.69 -5.05 21.63
CA SER A 112 -7.15 -5.16 21.71
C SER A 112 -7.83 -4.94 20.34
N GLY A 113 -7.24 -4.14 19.44
CA GLY A 113 -7.70 -3.99 18.06
C GLY A 113 -7.55 -5.28 17.25
N LEU A 114 -6.45 -6.03 17.43
CA LEU A 114 -6.26 -7.33 16.79
C LEU A 114 -7.31 -8.33 17.27
N VAL A 115 -7.61 -8.36 18.57
CA VAL A 115 -8.68 -9.21 19.12
C VAL A 115 -10.04 -8.88 18.46
N SER A 116 -10.34 -7.60 18.23
CA SER A 116 -11.57 -7.19 17.53
C SER A 116 -11.64 -7.72 16.10
N ILE A 117 -10.51 -7.76 15.38
CA ILE A 117 -10.44 -8.34 14.03
C ILE A 117 -10.80 -9.82 14.06
N TRP A 118 -10.23 -10.59 14.98
CA TRP A 118 -10.48 -12.04 15.05
C TRP A 118 -11.90 -12.39 15.48
N ARG A 119 -12.60 -11.49 16.19
CA ARG A 119 -13.99 -11.67 16.64
C ARG A 119 -15.03 -11.40 15.54
N SER A 120 -14.72 -10.53 14.57
CA SER A 120 -15.63 -10.23 13.46
C SER A 120 -15.20 -10.98 12.19
N PRO A 121 -16.00 -11.93 11.68
CA PRO A 121 -15.68 -12.65 10.45
C PRO A 121 -15.41 -11.72 9.26
N ARG A 122 -16.14 -10.60 9.17
CA ARG A 122 -15.97 -9.59 8.11
C ARG A 122 -14.64 -8.83 8.25
N LEU A 123 -14.31 -8.35 9.45
CA LEU A 123 -13.04 -7.64 9.67
C LEU A 123 -11.83 -8.56 9.52
N LYS A 124 -11.95 -9.82 9.96
CA LYS A 124 -10.95 -10.86 9.71
C LYS A 124 -10.73 -11.06 8.22
N ALA A 125 -11.80 -11.24 7.45
CA ALA A 125 -11.71 -11.43 6.00
C ALA A 125 -11.05 -10.23 5.31
N LEU A 126 -11.51 -9.00 5.62
CA LEU A 126 -10.91 -7.78 5.08
C LEU A 126 -9.41 -7.69 5.42
N SER A 127 -9.02 -7.96 6.66
CA SER A 127 -7.63 -7.84 7.11
C SER A 127 -6.71 -8.88 6.44
N LEU A 128 -7.18 -10.12 6.25
CA LEU A 128 -6.43 -11.15 5.53
C LEU A 128 -6.31 -10.85 4.04
N THR A 129 -7.35 -10.31 3.42
CA THR A 129 -7.27 -9.80 2.04
C THR A 129 -6.29 -8.64 1.93
N GLY A 130 -6.32 -7.71 2.89
CA GLY A 130 -5.37 -6.59 2.97
C GLY A 130 -3.93 -7.05 3.07
N PHE A 131 -3.64 -8.11 3.85
CA PHE A 131 -2.33 -8.76 3.89
C PHE A 131 -1.94 -9.30 2.50
N ALA A 132 -2.83 -10.09 1.88
CA ALA A 132 -2.53 -10.76 0.63
C ALA A 132 -2.31 -9.76 -0.53
N TYR A 133 -3.16 -8.75 -0.64
CA TYR A 133 -3.05 -7.75 -1.71
C TYR A 133 -1.84 -6.85 -1.52
N ALA A 134 -1.48 -6.53 -0.28
CA ALA A 134 -0.29 -5.75 0.01
C ALA A 134 1.01 -6.52 -0.31
N ALA A 135 1.03 -7.84 -0.07
CA ALA A 135 2.14 -8.70 -0.46
C ALA A 135 2.33 -8.68 -1.98
N VAL A 136 1.26 -8.84 -2.77
CA VAL A 136 1.34 -8.77 -4.24
C VAL A 136 1.76 -7.38 -4.71
N GLN A 137 1.13 -6.32 -4.16
CA GLN A 137 1.39 -4.94 -4.53
C GLN A 137 2.88 -4.58 -4.44
N LEU A 138 3.52 -4.92 -3.31
CA LEU A 138 4.91 -4.56 -3.11
C LEU A 138 5.85 -5.45 -3.92
N SER A 139 5.54 -6.74 -4.09
CA SER A 139 6.32 -7.62 -4.97
C SER A 139 6.33 -7.11 -6.42
N VAL A 140 5.17 -6.69 -6.95
CA VAL A 140 5.06 -6.03 -8.27
C VAL A 140 5.96 -4.80 -8.34
N SER A 141 5.87 -3.92 -7.34
CA SER A 141 6.65 -2.68 -7.35
C SER A 141 8.16 -2.92 -7.22
N THR A 142 8.56 -4.01 -6.56
CA THR A 142 9.97 -4.30 -6.23
C THR A 142 10.67 -5.04 -7.37
N PHE A 143 10.02 -6.03 -7.98
CA PHE A 143 10.68 -6.97 -8.90
C PHE A 143 10.33 -6.75 -10.38
N ALA A 144 9.44 -5.81 -10.73
CA ALA A 144 9.02 -5.62 -12.11
C ALA A 144 10.19 -5.22 -13.03
N VAL A 145 11.03 -4.26 -12.62
CA VAL A 145 12.22 -3.88 -13.39
C VAL A 145 13.20 -5.03 -13.48
N THR A 146 13.43 -5.74 -12.38
CA THR A 146 14.32 -6.90 -12.35
C THR A 146 13.84 -7.95 -13.35
N MET A 147 12.57 -8.34 -13.31
CA MET A 147 11.98 -9.28 -14.26
C MET A 147 12.15 -8.85 -15.72
N LEU A 148 11.87 -7.58 -16.03
CA LEU A 148 11.97 -7.07 -17.40
C LEU A 148 13.41 -7.15 -17.92
N VAL A 149 14.39 -6.86 -17.08
CA VAL A 149 15.81 -6.89 -17.46
C VAL A 149 16.35 -8.32 -17.49
N THR A 150 16.06 -9.15 -16.49
CA THR A 150 16.65 -10.50 -16.37
C THR A 150 15.96 -11.52 -17.26
N ASP A 151 14.62 -11.52 -17.29
CA ASP A 151 13.85 -12.56 -17.96
C ASP A 151 13.46 -12.15 -19.37
N LEU A 152 13.16 -10.87 -19.59
CA LEU A 152 12.75 -10.36 -20.91
C LEU A 152 13.89 -9.65 -21.66
N SER A 153 15.08 -9.49 -21.05
CA SER A 153 16.25 -8.83 -21.65
C SER A 153 16.00 -7.38 -22.11
N TRP A 154 15.09 -6.65 -21.43
CA TRP A 154 14.84 -5.24 -21.73
C TRP A 154 15.98 -4.35 -21.21
N SER A 155 16.13 -3.19 -21.83
CA SER A 155 17.00 -2.14 -21.29
C SER A 155 16.45 -1.61 -19.96
N LEU A 156 17.33 -1.11 -19.10
CA LEU A 156 16.93 -0.45 -17.85
C LEU A 156 16.01 0.76 -18.09
N VAL A 157 16.20 1.45 -19.22
CA VAL A 157 15.39 2.61 -19.60
C VAL A 157 13.97 2.17 -19.92
N ASP A 158 13.79 1.15 -20.77
CA ASP A 158 12.47 0.66 -21.15
C ASP A 158 11.74 0.02 -19.97
N ALA A 159 12.48 -0.74 -19.14
CA ALA A 159 11.93 -1.30 -17.91
C ALA A 159 11.48 -0.22 -16.93
N GLY A 160 12.24 0.87 -16.82
CA GLY A 160 11.89 2.03 -16.00
C GLY A 160 10.67 2.80 -16.54
N LEU A 161 10.55 2.94 -17.86
CA LEU A 161 9.38 3.54 -18.50
C LEU A 161 8.12 2.71 -18.25
N LEU A 162 8.20 1.38 -18.40
CA LEU A 162 7.08 0.50 -18.10
C LEU A 162 6.71 0.54 -16.63
N LEU A 163 7.69 0.46 -15.71
CA LEU A 163 7.40 0.60 -14.28
C LEU A 163 6.71 1.94 -13.98
N SER A 164 7.15 3.03 -14.61
CA SER A 164 6.50 4.33 -14.46
C SER A 164 5.04 4.28 -14.92
N ALA A 165 4.75 3.65 -16.06
CA ALA A 165 3.39 3.44 -16.54
C ALA A 165 2.55 2.59 -15.57
N VAL A 166 3.12 1.51 -15.02
CA VAL A 166 2.49 0.66 -13.97
C VAL A 166 2.15 1.48 -12.73
N GLN A 167 3.06 2.34 -12.26
CA GLN A 167 2.83 3.20 -11.10
C GLN A 167 1.74 4.25 -11.37
N VAL A 168 1.78 4.90 -12.54
CA VAL A 168 0.75 5.87 -12.96
C VAL A 168 -0.61 5.20 -13.07
N ALA A 169 -0.68 4.01 -13.66
CA ALA A 169 -1.91 3.23 -13.74
C ALA A 169 -2.39 2.79 -12.35
N GLY A 170 -1.48 2.46 -11.42
CA GLY A 170 -1.80 2.25 -10.01
C GLY A 170 -2.47 3.46 -9.36
N VAL A 171 -1.92 4.66 -9.58
CA VAL A 171 -2.50 5.92 -9.06
C VAL A 171 -3.86 6.21 -9.69
N ALA A 172 -3.97 6.13 -11.01
CA ALA A 172 -5.23 6.33 -11.73
C ALA A 172 -6.27 5.28 -11.29
N GLY A 173 -5.84 4.03 -11.13
CA GLY A 173 -6.64 2.92 -10.64
C GLY A 173 -7.24 3.20 -9.27
N ARG A 174 -6.46 3.72 -8.30
CA ARG A 174 -6.99 4.09 -6.97
C ARG A 174 -8.18 5.04 -7.05
N ILE A 175 -8.11 6.05 -7.94
CA ILE A 175 -9.16 7.05 -8.11
C ILE A 175 -10.36 6.44 -8.84
N SER A 176 -10.13 5.82 -10.00
CA SER A 176 -11.18 5.29 -10.86
C SER A 176 -11.92 4.12 -10.21
N ILE A 177 -11.18 3.19 -9.57
CA ILE A 177 -11.76 2.03 -8.89
C ILE A 177 -12.52 2.46 -7.63
N GLY A 178 -12.03 3.46 -6.89
CA GLY A 178 -12.76 4.08 -5.79
C GLY A 178 -14.12 4.63 -6.24
N SER A 179 -14.15 5.39 -7.33
CA SER A 179 -15.39 5.89 -7.92
C SER A 179 -16.30 4.77 -8.44
N LEU A 180 -15.73 3.68 -8.96
CA LEU A 180 -16.50 2.53 -9.49
C LEU A 180 -17.16 1.74 -8.35
N ALA A 181 -16.47 1.61 -7.21
CA ALA A 181 -17.00 0.97 -6.00
C ALA A 181 -18.24 1.70 -5.48
N ASP A 182 -18.22 3.04 -5.49
CA ASP A 182 -19.33 3.87 -5.01
C ASP A 182 -20.58 3.79 -5.91
N ARG A 183 -20.39 3.56 -7.22
CA ARG A 183 -21.48 3.64 -8.19
C ARG A 183 -22.14 2.31 -8.54
N PHE A 184 -21.40 1.20 -8.55
CA PHE A 184 -21.88 -0.03 -9.21
C PHE A 184 -21.78 -1.29 -8.36
N PHE A 185 -20.66 -1.55 -7.71
CA PHE A 185 -20.36 -2.89 -7.19
C PHE A 185 -20.32 -2.99 -5.65
N GLY A 186 -20.31 -1.85 -4.95
CA GLY A 186 -19.99 -1.79 -3.52
C GLY A 186 -18.53 -2.17 -3.23
N GLY A 187 -17.97 -1.75 -2.09
CA GLY A 187 -16.54 -1.92 -1.85
C GLY A 187 -16.10 -3.38 -1.70
N THR A 188 -16.89 -4.22 -1.03
CA THR A 188 -16.60 -5.67 -0.94
C THR A 188 -16.60 -6.34 -2.33
N GLY A 189 -17.57 -6.01 -3.20
CA GLY A 189 -17.64 -6.55 -4.56
C GLY A 189 -16.45 -6.12 -5.41
N THR A 190 -16.08 -4.84 -5.32
CA THR A 190 -14.89 -4.30 -5.99
C THR A 190 -13.60 -4.98 -5.52
N LEU A 191 -13.41 -5.19 -4.22
CA LEU A 191 -12.22 -5.86 -3.71
C LEU A 191 -12.09 -7.30 -4.22
N ILE A 192 -13.20 -8.04 -4.32
CA ILE A 192 -13.22 -9.38 -4.92
C ILE A 192 -12.81 -9.32 -6.40
N GLY A 193 -13.43 -8.41 -7.17
CA GLY A 193 -13.10 -8.22 -8.58
C GLY A 193 -11.62 -7.88 -8.81
N LEU A 194 -11.06 -7.00 -7.99
CA LEU A 194 -9.65 -6.65 -8.06
C LEU A 194 -8.74 -7.85 -7.80
N GLY A 195 -9.05 -8.71 -6.82
CA GLY A 195 -8.25 -9.91 -6.56
C GLY A 195 -8.29 -10.92 -7.71
N LEU A 196 -9.46 -11.09 -8.34
CA LEU A 196 -9.61 -11.94 -9.53
C LEU A 196 -8.82 -11.40 -10.71
N VAL A 197 -8.95 -10.10 -11.03
CA VAL A 197 -8.21 -9.45 -12.12
C VAL A 197 -6.71 -9.48 -11.85
N THR A 198 -6.28 -9.19 -10.62
CA THR A 198 -4.88 -9.28 -10.19
C THR A 198 -4.35 -10.70 -10.36
N GLY A 199 -5.13 -11.72 -9.98
CA GLY A 199 -4.75 -13.12 -10.14
C GLY A 199 -4.60 -13.53 -11.61
N ILE A 200 -5.53 -13.12 -12.48
CA ILE A 200 -5.45 -13.39 -13.93
C ILE A 200 -4.21 -12.73 -14.52
N LEU A 201 -3.96 -11.45 -14.21
CA LEU A 201 -2.83 -10.70 -14.73
C LEU A 201 -1.49 -11.24 -14.20
N ALA A 202 -1.45 -11.72 -12.95
CA ALA A 202 -0.31 -12.45 -12.41
C ALA A 202 -0.01 -13.72 -13.22
N LEU A 203 -1.03 -14.54 -13.51
CA LEU A 203 -0.87 -15.74 -14.35
C LEU A 203 -0.40 -15.39 -15.77
N LEU A 204 -0.98 -14.36 -16.40
CA LEU A 204 -0.56 -13.89 -17.72
C LEU A 204 0.87 -13.36 -17.71
N THR A 205 1.31 -12.73 -16.61
CA THR A 205 2.70 -12.27 -16.45
C THR A 205 3.68 -13.45 -16.49
N GLY A 206 3.29 -14.63 -16.01
CA GLY A 206 4.10 -15.85 -16.11
C GLY A 206 4.20 -16.46 -17.49
N LEU A 207 3.45 -15.97 -18.47
CA LEU A 207 3.54 -16.39 -19.88
C LEU A 207 4.45 -15.47 -20.70
N LEU A 208 4.93 -14.36 -20.12
CA LEU A 208 5.80 -13.42 -20.80
C LEU A 208 7.16 -14.07 -21.11
N ALA A 209 7.64 -13.84 -22.34
CA ALA A 209 8.91 -14.34 -22.83
C ALA A 209 9.68 -13.22 -23.56
N PRO A 210 11.02 -13.35 -23.77
CA PRO A 210 11.86 -12.32 -24.37
C PRO A 210 11.43 -11.85 -25.77
N ASP A 211 10.79 -12.73 -26.53
CA ASP A 211 10.35 -12.51 -27.91
C ASP A 211 9.00 -11.76 -28.00
N TRP A 212 8.34 -11.51 -26.87
CA TRP A 212 7.05 -10.83 -26.85
C TRP A 212 7.18 -9.35 -27.26
N PRO A 213 6.27 -8.86 -28.12
CA PRO A 213 6.21 -7.44 -28.46
C PRO A 213 6.01 -6.57 -27.22
N ALA A 214 6.74 -5.47 -27.13
CA ALA A 214 6.66 -4.56 -25.98
C ALA A 214 5.22 -4.12 -25.65
N ILE A 215 4.41 -3.87 -26.69
CA ILE A 215 3.00 -3.49 -26.51
C ILE A 215 2.18 -4.53 -25.73
N MET A 216 2.46 -5.83 -25.89
CA MET A 216 1.76 -6.89 -25.15
C MET A 216 2.20 -6.93 -23.69
N VAL A 217 3.49 -6.71 -23.43
CA VAL A 217 4.03 -6.60 -22.07
C VAL A 217 3.39 -5.40 -21.35
N PHE A 218 3.27 -4.24 -22.02
CA PHE A 218 2.53 -3.08 -21.50
C PHE A 218 1.05 -3.41 -21.25
N ALA A 219 0.39 -4.07 -22.20
CA ALA A 219 -1.03 -4.43 -22.10
C ALA A 219 -1.34 -5.37 -20.92
N ILE A 220 -0.37 -6.14 -20.43
CA ILE A 220 -0.51 -7.00 -19.25
C ILE A 220 -0.12 -6.24 -17.98
N LEU A 221 1.07 -5.65 -17.95
CA LEU A 221 1.63 -5.09 -16.71
C LEU A 221 0.97 -3.78 -16.28
N VAL A 222 0.55 -2.92 -17.21
CA VAL A 222 -0.09 -1.65 -16.86
C VAL A 222 -1.44 -1.87 -16.16
N PRO A 223 -2.37 -2.71 -16.68
CA PRO A 223 -3.56 -3.10 -15.91
C PRO A 223 -3.23 -3.84 -14.61
N PHE A 224 -2.13 -4.62 -14.58
CA PHE A 224 -1.73 -5.33 -13.37
C PHE A 224 -1.36 -4.34 -12.27
N GLY A 225 -0.62 -3.28 -12.62
CA GLY A 225 -0.36 -2.14 -11.72
C GLY A 225 -1.63 -1.48 -11.21
N ALA A 226 -2.57 -1.17 -12.11
CA ALA A 226 -3.85 -0.58 -11.73
C ALA A 226 -4.63 -1.42 -10.71
N ALA A 227 -4.71 -2.74 -10.94
CA ALA A 227 -5.44 -3.65 -10.07
C ALA A 227 -4.71 -3.89 -8.74
N ALA A 228 -3.41 -4.22 -8.79
CA ALA A 228 -2.61 -4.58 -7.63
C ALA A 228 -2.30 -3.40 -6.69
N LEU A 229 -2.27 -2.17 -7.20
CA LEU A 229 -2.03 -0.97 -6.38
C LEU A 229 -3.32 -0.20 -6.04
N GLY A 230 -4.41 -0.45 -6.77
CA GLY A 230 -5.67 0.30 -6.75
C GLY A 230 -6.57 0.07 -5.52
N TRP A 231 -6.39 -1.02 -4.78
CA TRP A 231 -7.34 -1.50 -3.77
C TRP A 231 -7.39 -0.70 -2.46
N ASN A 232 -6.32 0.06 -2.13
CA ASN A 232 -6.14 0.66 -0.80
C ASN A 232 -7.29 1.61 -0.38
N GLY A 233 -7.82 2.41 -1.30
CA GLY A 233 -8.89 3.36 -0.99
C GLY A 233 -10.20 2.66 -0.63
N VAL A 234 -10.61 1.72 -1.47
CA VAL A 234 -11.82 0.90 -1.25
C VAL A 234 -11.71 0.08 0.04
N TYR A 235 -10.53 -0.47 0.31
CA TYR A 235 -10.26 -1.23 1.54
C TYR A 235 -10.45 -0.39 2.82
N LEU A 236 -9.86 0.81 2.87
CA LEU A 236 -10.02 1.68 4.04
C LEU A 236 -11.48 2.14 4.21
N ALA A 237 -12.19 2.39 3.11
CA ALA A 237 -13.61 2.72 3.15
C ALA A 237 -14.45 1.56 3.71
N GLU A 238 -14.20 0.32 3.27
CA GLU A 238 -14.89 -0.87 3.77
C GLU A 238 -14.60 -1.17 5.24
N LEU A 239 -13.36 -0.95 5.70
CA LEU A 239 -13.04 -1.04 7.14
C LEU A 239 -13.82 -0.03 7.96
N ALA A 240 -13.90 1.22 7.49
CA ALA A 240 -14.66 2.27 8.15
C ALA A 240 -16.16 1.96 8.18
N GLN A 241 -16.73 1.43 7.08
CA GLN A 241 -18.14 1.03 7.02
C GLN A 241 -18.45 -0.22 7.88
N SER A 242 -17.48 -1.11 8.05
CA SER A 242 -17.63 -2.33 8.86
C SER A 242 -17.37 -2.11 10.36
N SER A 243 -17.19 -0.86 10.79
CA SER A 243 -16.82 -0.48 12.15
C SER A 243 -17.76 0.58 12.70
N GLU A 244 -18.04 0.54 14.00
CA GLU A 244 -18.70 1.65 14.69
C GLU A 244 -17.83 2.91 14.64
N PRO A 245 -18.40 4.12 14.53
CA PRO A 245 -17.63 5.37 14.39
C PRO A 245 -16.52 5.54 15.44
N ALA A 246 -16.80 5.22 16.70
CA ALA A 246 -15.83 5.30 17.80
C ALA A 246 -14.66 4.32 17.68
N ASN A 247 -14.83 3.22 16.92
CA ASN A 247 -13.86 2.15 16.76
C ASN A 247 -13.10 2.21 15.42
N ILE A 248 -13.47 3.10 14.49
CA ILE A 248 -12.84 3.21 13.16
C ILE A 248 -11.30 3.36 13.25
N PRO A 249 -10.72 4.26 14.07
CA PRO A 249 -9.26 4.41 14.13
C PRO A 249 -8.57 3.13 14.64
N ARG A 250 -9.17 2.47 15.64
CA ARG A 250 -8.65 1.24 16.25
C ARG A 250 -8.69 0.07 15.27
N VAL A 251 -9.82 -0.13 14.58
CA VAL A 251 -9.95 -1.20 13.57
C VAL A 251 -9.03 -0.93 12.40
N THR A 252 -8.97 0.32 11.92
CA THR A 252 -8.07 0.71 10.82
C THR A 252 -6.61 0.42 11.17
N GLY A 253 -6.15 0.84 12.35
CA GLY A 253 -4.77 0.57 12.79
C GLY A 253 -4.48 -0.93 12.92
N ALA A 254 -5.41 -1.69 13.51
CA ALA A 254 -5.27 -3.13 13.65
C ALA A 254 -5.28 -3.85 12.29
N SER A 255 -6.05 -3.39 11.32
CA SER A 255 -6.09 -3.98 9.97
C SER A 255 -4.86 -3.58 9.14
N LEU A 256 -4.33 -2.37 9.35
CA LEU A 256 -3.07 -1.94 8.75
C LEU A 256 -1.88 -2.76 9.24
N PHE A 257 -1.91 -3.29 10.48
CA PHE A 257 -0.89 -4.25 10.94
C PHE A 257 -0.77 -5.45 9.97
N PHE A 258 -1.91 -6.01 9.53
CA PHE A 258 -1.92 -7.10 8.55
C PHE A 258 -1.46 -6.64 7.16
N THR A 259 -1.91 -5.47 6.71
CA THR A 259 -1.45 -4.88 5.44
C THR A 259 0.08 -4.70 5.41
N TYR A 260 0.67 -4.12 6.46
CA TYR A 260 2.13 -3.98 6.56
C TYR A 260 2.84 -5.31 6.81
N GLY A 261 2.20 -6.28 7.46
CA GLY A 261 2.67 -7.65 7.51
C GLY A 261 2.81 -8.26 6.10
N GLY A 262 1.83 -7.99 5.22
CA GLY A 262 1.89 -8.39 3.81
C GLY A 262 3.06 -7.74 3.06
N VAL A 263 3.26 -6.43 3.27
CA VAL A 263 4.42 -5.68 2.75
C VAL A 263 5.75 -6.28 3.27
N LEU A 264 5.82 -6.63 4.55
CA LEU A 264 7.03 -7.17 5.16
C LEU A 264 7.36 -8.58 4.64
N VAL A 265 6.35 -9.43 4.48
CA VAL A 265 6.53 -10.85 4.12
C VAL A 265 6.56 -11.07 2.61
N GLY A 266 5.80 -10.29 1.84
CA GLY A 266 5.56 -10.50 0.41
C GLY A 266 6.84 -10.54 -0.44
N PRO A 267 7.64 -9.46 -0.48
CA PRO A 267 8.85 -9.43 -1.30
C PRO A 267 9.92 -10.46 -0.90
N PRO A 268 10.23 -10.69 0.40
CA PRO A 268 11.13 -11.77 0.80
C PRO A 268 10.62 -13.16 0.43
N ALA A 269 9.32 -13.42 0.58
CA ALA A 269 8.72 -14.69 0.15
C ALA A 269 8.80 -14.85 -1.37
N PHE A 270 8.53 -13.79 -2.14
CA PHE A 270 8.70 -13.78 -3.59
C PHE A 270 10.15 -14.08 -3.98
N ALA A 271 11.12 -13.39 -3.38
CA ALA A 271 12.54 -13.63 -3.64
C ALA A 271 12.97 -15.06 -3.26
N GLY A 272 12.46 -15.59 -2.15
CA GLY A 272 12.70 -16.97 -1.73
C GLY A 272 12.07 -18.01 -2.66
N LEU A 273 10.88 -17.73 -3.22
CA LEU A 273 10.28 -18.59 -4.24
C LEU A 273 11.09 -18.54 -5.54
N HIS A 274 11.59 -17.36 -5.90
CA HIS A 274 12.42 -17.18 -7.10
C HIS A 274 13.70 -18.05 -7.06
N THR A 275 14.32 -18.29 -5.90
CA THR A 275 15.51 -19.15 -5.83
C THR A 275 15.25 -20.61 -6.21
N VAL A 276 13.99 -21.07 -6.09
CA VAL A 276 13.57 -22.42 -6.46
C VAL A 276 12.99 -22.46 -7.88
N VAL A 277 12.23 -21.43 -8.25
CA VAL A 277 11.57 -21.33 -9.57
C VAL A 277 12.56 -20.98 -10.68
N GLY A 278 13.54 -20.12 -10.40
CA GLY A 278 14.59 -19.72 -11.34
C GLY A 278 14.18 -18.70 -12.41
N SER A 279 12.94 -18.21 -12.38
CA SER A 279 12.44 -17.17 -13.28
C SER A 279 11.49 -16.22 -12.55
N TYR A 280 11.67 -14.92 -12.75
CA TYR A 280 10.80 -13.89 -12.22
C TYR A 280 9.40 -13.94 -12.84
N THR A 281 9.25 -14.13 -14.15
CA THR A 281 7.92 -14.23 -14.79
C THR A 281 7.11 -15.38 -14.20
N ALA A 282 7.71 -16.58 -14.10
CA ALA A 282 7.09 -17.73 -13.46
C ALA A 282 6.79 -17.49 -11.97
N THR A 283 7.69 -16.80 -11.25
CA THR A 283 7.45 -16.42 -9.85
C THR A 283 6.28 -15.43 -9.71
N TYR A 284 6.10 -14.53 -10.68
CA TYR A 284 4.93 -13.65 -10.74
C TYR A 284 3.62 -14.41 -10.90
N ALA A 285 3.56 -15.48 -11.68
CA ALA A 285 2.37 -16.33 -11.74
C ALA A 285 1.98 -16.89 -10.36
N LEU A 286 2.95 -17.19 -9.50
CA LEU A 286 2.68 -17.65 -8.14
C LEU A 286 2.03 -16.57 -7.25
N THR A 287 2.19 -15.29 -7.58
CA THR A 287 1.48 -14.20 -6.88
C THR A 287 -0.03 -14.20 -7.13
N ALA A 288 -0.51 -14.99 -8.11
CA ALA A 288 -1.94 -15.26 -8.25
C ALA A 288 -2.51 -15.97 -7.02
N LEU A 289 -1.72 -16.81 -6.33
CA LEU A 289 -2.18 -17.54 -5.13
C LEU A 289 -2.65 -16.60 -4.02
N PRO A 290 -1.84 -15.65 -3.50
CA PRO A 290 -2.32 -14.70 -2.50
C PRO A 290 -3.45 -13.80 -3.03
N ALA A 291 -3.39 -13.34 -4.29
CA ALA A 291 -4.45 -12.51 -4.87
C ALA A 291 -5.82 -13.22 -4.88
N LEU A 292 -5.85 -14.45 -5.38
CA LEU A 292 -7.07 -15.27 -5.45
C LEU A 292 -7.52 -15.72 -4.06
N ALA A 293 -6.60 -16.06 -3.16
CA ALA A 293 -6.93 -16.38 -1.77
C ALA A 293 -7.63 -15.20 -1.08
N GLY A 294 -7.13 -13.97 -1.25
CA GLY A 294 -7.76 -12.76 -0.73
C GLY A 294 -9.19 -12.56 -1.26
N ALA A 295 -9.41 -12.80 -2.56
CA ALA A 295 -10.75 -12.73 -3.16
C ALA A 295 -11.69 -13.84 -2.64
N LEU A 296 -11.20 -15.08 -2.56
CA LEU A 296 -11.96 -16.23 -2.06
C LEU A 296 -12.36 -16.08 -0.59
N ILE A 297 -11.47 -15.55 0.25
CA ILE A 297 -11.76 -15.26 1.66
C ILE A 297 -12.92 -14.25 1.77
N LEU A 298 -12.90 -13.17 0.98
CA LEU A 298 -14.00 -12.19 0.97
C LEU A 298 -15.29 -12.76 0.41
N MET A 299 -15.23 -13.57 -0.65
CA MET A 299 -16.41 -14.25 -1.20
C MET A 299 -17.06 -15.17 -0.17
N ALA A 300 -16.25 -15.96 0.55
CA ALA A 300 -16.75 -16.85 1.61
C ALA A 300 -17.37 -16.06 2.78
N ALA A 301 -16.77 -14.94 3.16
CA ALA A 301 -17.30 -14.06 4.20
C ALA A 301 -18.61 -13.38 3.79
N ARG A 302 -18.74 -12.99 2.51
CA ARG A 302 -19.98 -12.40 1.97
C ARG A 302 -21.14 -13.38 2.02
N ARG A 303 -20.92 -14.64 1.62
CA ARG A 303 -21.95 -15.70 1.63
C ARG A 303 -22.47 -16.06 3.01
N ARG A 304 -21.69 -15.84 4.07
CA ARG A 304 -22.11 -16.13 5.46
C ARG A 304 -23.00 -15.04 6.07
N ASN A 305 -23.02 -13.84 5.47
CA ASN A 305 -23.79 -12.70 5.96
C ASN A 305 -25.01 -12.38 5.08
N SER A 306 -25.22 -13.15 4.00
CA SER A 306 -26.39 -13.15 3.11
C SER A 306 -27.34 -14.27 3.54
#